data_AF-X1T4C5-F1
#
_entry.id   AF-X1T4C5-F1
#
_cell.length_a   1.000
_cell.length_b   1.000
_cell.length_c   1.000
_cell.angle_alpha   90.00
_cell.angle_beta   90.00
_cell.angle_gamma   90.00
#
_symmetry.space_group_name_H-M   'P 1'
#
loop_
_entity.id
_entity.type
_entity.pdbx_description
1 polymer ?
#
loop_
_entity_poly.entity_id
_entity_poly.type
_entity_poly.pdbx_seq_one_letter_code
_entity_poly.pdbx_strand_id
1 'polypeptide(L)'
;MANLTPEEIREGRWQLGGPRILFWIALILMIIGAIGSIISFFSETFNFVAIWTAAGSLGAFLGSIFGLIWALLWVILFWAELAAMSRGRPSAVGLGRFLLIIIMIFSFPIGTIIGAIVWKRFSHPAAQKYLNYI
;
A
#
# COMPACT_ATOMS: atom_id res chain seq x y z
N MET A 1 1.52 15.65 21.37
CA MET A 1 2.82 15.08 20.98
C MET A 1 3.64 15.03 22.25
N ALA A 2 4.26 13.89 22.59
CA ALA A 2 5.27 13.90 23.66
C ALA A 2 6.31 14.98 23.31
N ASN A 3 6.88 15.65 24.33
CA ASN A 3 7.97 16.62 24.14
C ASN A 3 9.23 15.85 23.69
N LEU A 4 9.23 15.39 22.44
CA LEU A 4 10.35 14.70 21.82
C LEU A 4 11.46 15.70 21.61
N THR A 5 12.67 15.30 21.95
CA THR A 5 13.84 16.10 21.65
C THR A 5 14.02 16.20 20.12
N PRO A 6 14.61 17.30 19.61
CA PRO A 6 14.91 17.43 18.18
C PRO A 6 15.73 16.25 17.62
N GLU A 7 16.60 15.67 18.46
CA GLU A 7 17.39 14.47 18.17
C GLU A 7 16.50 13.25 17.90
N GLU A 8 15.54 12.97 18.79
CA GLU A 8 14.59 11.84 18.66
C GLU A 8 13.70 11.99 17.42
N ILE A 9 13.28 13.22 17.09
CA ILE A 9 12.49 13.47 15.86
C ILE A 9 13.33 13.21 14.61
N ARG A 10 14.62 13.59 14.61
CA ARG A 10 15.54 13.34 13.49
C ARG A 10 15.77 11.85 13.31
N GLU A 11 16.06 11.14 14.40
CA GLU A 11 16.31 9.70 14.37
C GLU A 11 15.07 8.90 13.95
N GLY A 12 13.89 9.23 14.48
CA GLY A 12 12.63 8.60 14.08
C GLY A 12 12.33 8.77 12.59
N ARG A 13 12.54 9.97 12.04
CA ARG A 13 12.41 10.22 10.59
C ARG A 13 13.41 9.43 9.76
N TRP A 14 14.65 9.32 10.22
CA TRP A 14 15.68 8.54 9.55
C TRP A 14 15.33 7.05 9.48
N GLN A 15 14.86 6.48 10.60
CA GLN A 15 14.44 5.09 10.65
C GLN A 15 13.28 4.81 9.70
N LEU A 16 12.31 5.74 9.60
CA LEU A 16 11.18 5.65 8.68
C LEU A 16 11.51 5.94 7.22
N GLY A 17 12.72 6.41 6.91
CA GLY A 17 13.13 6.69 5.52
C GLY A 17 13.09 5.46 4.62
N GLY A 18 13.66 4.33 5.09
CA GLY A 18 13.63 3.06 4.36
C GLY A 18 12.21 2.55 4.09
N PRO A 19 11.36 2.39 5.13
CA PRO A 19 9.98 1.99 4.94
C PRO A 19 9.16 2.94 4.04
N ARG A 20 9.38 4.26 4.17
CA ARG A 20 8.70 5.26 3.34
C ARG A 20 9.03 5.08 1.85
N ILE A 21 10.30 4.82 1.52
CA ILE A 21 10.72 4.56 0.13
C ILE A 21 10.06 3.27 -0.39
N LEU A 22 10.06 2.20 0.41
CA LEU A 22 9.42 0.93 0.02
C LEU A 22 7.94 1.13 -0.30
N PHE A 23 7.20 1.85 0.56
CA PHE A 23 5.78 2.11 0.34
C PHE A 23 5.50 3.05 -0.83
N TRP A 24 6.40 3.98 -1.14
CA TRP A 24 6.31 4.77 -2.37
C TRP A 24 6.45 3.91 -3.62
N ILE A 25 7.45 3.03 -3.65
CA ILE A 25 7.65 2.09 -4.76
C ILE A 25 6.40 1.21 -4.92
N ALA A 26 5.91 0.63 -3.82
CA ALA A 26 4.70 -0.19 -3.83
C ALA A 26 3.48 0.58 -4.33
N LEU A 27 3.28 1.83 -3.87
CA LEU A 27 2.19 2.68 -4.33
C LEU A 27 2.25 2.93 -5.84
N ILE A 28 3.43 3.25 -6.39
CA ILE A 28 3.61 3.47 -7.83
C ILE A 28 3.25 2.22 -8.62
N LEU A 29 3.71 1.05 -8.18
CA LEU A 29 3.38 -0.23 -8.83
C LEU A 29 1.87 -0.51 -8.79
N MET A 30 1.20 -0.22 -7.66
CA MET A 30 -0.25 -0.38 -7.53
C MET A 30 -1.02 0.60 -8.41
N ILE A 31 -0.55 1.84 -8.56
CA ILE A 31 -1.16 2.83 -9.48
C ILE A 31 -1.08 2.33 -10.92
N ILE A 32 0.07 1.81 -11.34
CA ILE A 32 0.23 1.24 -12.69
C ILE A 32 -0.75 0.08 -12.90
N GLY A 33 -0.87 -0.84 -11.92
CA GLY A 33 -1.85 -1.93 -11.96
C GLY A 33 -3.30 -1.44 -11.99
N ALA A 34 -3.61 -0.38 -11.24
CA ALA A 34 -4.93 0.23 -11.23
C ALA A 34 -5.29 0.85 -12.58
N ILE A 35 -4.34 1.49 -13.27
CA ILE A 35 -4.57 2.00 -14.64
C ILE A 35 -4.93 0.85 -15.58
N GLY A 36 -4.22 -0.29 -15.52
CA GLY A 36 -4.56 -1.47 -16.31
C GLY A 36 -5.96 -2.02 -16.00
N SER A 37 -6.35 -2.00 -14.72
CA SER A 37 -7.68 -2.44 -14.28
C SER A 37 -8.79 -1.47 -14.75
N ILE A 38 -8.51 -0.16 -14.76
CA ILE A 38 -9.42 0.87 -15.30
C ILE A 38 -9.62 0.66 -16.80
N ILE A 39 -8.54 0.45 -17.57
CA ILE A 39 -8.62 0.19 -19.02
C ILE A 39 -9.45 -1.07 -19.29
N SER A 40 -9.19 -2.15 -18.54
CA SER A 40 -9.93 -3.41 -18.66
C SER A 40 -11.42 -3.21 -18.35
N PHE A 41 -11.74 -2.49 -17.28
CA PHE A 41 -13.12 -2.17 -16.92
C PHE A 41 -13.85 -1.42 -18.05
N PHE A 42 -13.25 -0.37 -18.61
CA PHE A 42 -13.86 0.35 -19.73
C PHE A 42 -14.02 -0.54 -20.96
N SER A 43 -13.00 -1.34 -21.31
CA SER A 43 -13.08 -2.25 -22.46
C SER A 43 -14.22 -3.26 -22.32
N GLU A 44 -14.34 -3.89 -21.14
CA GLU A 44 -15.41 -4.85 -20.88
C GLU A 44 -16.78 -4.18 -20.79
N THR A 45 -16.84 -2.93 -20.31
CA THR A 45 -18.09 -2.14 -20.30
C THR A 45 -18.57 -1.87 -21.73
N PHE A 46 -17.67 -1.45 -22.64
CA PHE A 46 -18.03 -1.23 -24.04
C PHE A 46 -18.47 -2.53 -24.72
N ASN A 47 -17.76 -3.63 -24.50
CA ASN A 47 -18.12 -4.94 -25.07
C ASN A 47 -19.48 -5.44 -24.53
N PHE A 48 -19.74 -5.27 -23.23
CA PHE A 48 -21.00 -5.65 -22.60
C PHE A 48 -22.18 -4.86 -23.19
N VAL A 49 -22.03 -3.53 -23.34
CA VAL A 49 -23.06 -2.66 -23.92
C VAL A 49 -23.26 -2.94 -25.42
N ALA A 50 -22.18 -3.20 -26.17
CA ALA A 50 -22.25 -3.41 -27.61
C ALA A 50 -22.87 -4.76 -28.00
N ILE A 51 -22.68 -5.81 -27.19
CA ILE A 51 -23.06 -7.19 -27.58
C ILE A 51 -24.36 -7.66 -26.91
N TRP A 52 -24.79 -7.09 -25.77
CA TRP A 52 -26.09 -7.30 -25.08
C TRP A 52 -26.66 -8.75 -24.97
N THR A 53 -25.93 -9.82 -25.32
CA THR A 53 -26.57 -11.13 -25.60
C THR A 53 -25.75 -12.40 -25.37
N ALA A 54 -24.57 -12.38 -24.72
CA ALA A 54 -23.86 -13.63 -24.41
C ALA A 54 -23.59 -13.77 -22.91
N ALA A 55 -23.99 -14.87 -22.29
CA ALA A 55 -23.74 -15.15 -20.86
C ALA A 55 -22.25 -15.03 -20.45
N GLY A 56 -21.32 -15.18 -21.40
CA GLY A 56 -19.88 -14.95 -21.20
C GLY A 56 -19.49 -13.48 -20.97
N SER A 57 -20.27 -12.51 -21.46
CA SER A 57 -19.96 -11.08 -21.30
C SER A 57 -20.29 -10.55 -19.90
N LEU A 58 -21.27 -11.14 -19.20
CA LEU A 58 -21.60 -10.74 -17.82
C LEU A 58 -20.49 -11.13 -16.84
N GLY A 59 -19.90 -12.32 -16.99
CA GLY A 59 -18.81 -12.78 -16.13
C GLY A 59 -17.55 -11.92 -16.27
N ALA A 60 -17.16 -11.58 -17.50
CA ALA A 60 -16.03 -10.70 -17.77
C ALA A 60 -16.26 -9.27 -17.21
N PHE A 61 -17.48 -8.74 -17.37
CA PHE A 61 -17.86 -7.45 -16.82
C PHE A 61 -17.83 -7.40 -15.28
N LEU A 62 -18.41 -8.39 -14.60
CA LEU A 62 -18.35 -8.46 -13.13
C LEU A 62 -16.91 -8.68 -12.64
N GLY A 63 -16.13 -9.48 -13.36
CA GLY A 63 -14.71 -9.70 -13.10
C GLY A 63 -13.90 -8.40 -13.20
N SER A 64 -14.19 -7.55 -14.19
CA SER A 64 -13.51 -6.26 -14.35
C SER A 64 -13.90 -5.24 -13.28
N ILE A 65 -15.17 -5.23 -12.83
CA ILE A 65 -15.61 -4.45 -11.66
C ILE A 65 -14.83 -4.88 -10.41
N PHE A 66 -14.79 -6.19 -10.15
CA PHE A 66 -14.07 -6.72 -8.99
C PHE A 66 -12.58 -6.38 -9.05
N GLY A 67 -11.95 -6.56 -10.22
CA GLY A 67 -10.56 -6.20 -10.45
C GLY A 67 -10.27 -4.71 -10.21
N LEU A 68 -11.17 -3.83 -10.66
CA LEU A 68 -11.06 -2.39 -10.43
C LEU A 68 -11.17 -2.04 -8.94
N ILE A 69 -12.19 -2.55 -8.23
CA ILE A 69 -12.37 -2.31 -6.80
C ILE A 69 -11.13 -2.80 -6.03
N TRP A 70 -10.65 -4.00 -6.37
CA TRP A 70 -9.47 -4.60 -5.75
C TRP A 70 -8.22 -3.73 -5.97
N ALA A 71 -7.98 -3.28 -7.20
CA ALA A 71 -6.82 -2.45 -7.51
C ALA A 71 -6.87 -1.08 -6.80
N LEU A 72 -8.03 -0.43 -6.76
CA LEU A 72 -8.21 0.84 -6.06
C LEU A 72 -8.03 0.69 -4.55
N LEU A 73 -8.51 -0.41 -3.97
CA LEU A 73 -8.32 -0.71 -2.54
C LEU A 73 -6.83 -0.72 -2.18
N TRP A 74 -5.99 -1.39 -2.97
CA TRP A 74 -4.54 -1.42 -2.74
C TRP A 74 -3.91 -0.03 -2.81
N VAL A 75 -4.25 0.75 -3.82
CA VAL A 75 -3.77 2.14 -3.94
C VAL A 75 -4.14 2.96 -2.70
N ILE A 76 -5.38 2.86 -2.23
CA ILE A 76 -5.85 3.58 -1.04
C ILE A 76 -5.09 3.14 0.21
N LEU A 77 -4.85 1.83 0.40
CA LEU A 77 -4.12 1.32 1.56
C LEU A 77 -2.67 1.82 1.60
N PHE A 78 -1.94 1.73 0.49
CA PHE A 78 -0.56 2.20 0.41
C PHE A 78 -0.47 3.73 0.56
N TRP A 79 -1.41 4.48 -0.02
CA TRP A 79 -1.48 5.92 0.15
C TRP A 79 -1.81 6.31 1.59
N ALA A 80 -2.76 5.62 2.24
CA ALA A 80 -3.14 5.85 3.63
C ALA A 80 -1.96 5.61 4.59
N GLU A 81 -1.13 4.60 4.33
CA GLU A 81 0.09 4.33 5.09
C GLU A 81 1.11 5.46 4.99
N LEU A 82 1.39 5.93 3.77
CA LEU A 82 2.27 7.08 3.52
C LEU A 82 1.73 8.36 4.18
N ALA A 83 0.41 8.57 4.12
CA ALA A 83 -0.25 9.68 4.79
C ALA A 83 -0.17 9.56 6.33
N ALA A 84 -0.28 8.35 6.88
CA ALA A 84 -0.16 8.10 8.31
C ALA A 84 1.27 8.34 8.81
N MET A 85 2.29 7.84 8.10
CA MET A 85 3.70 8.06 8.42
C MET A 85 4.12 9.53 8.29
N SER A 86 3.61 10.26 7.29
CA SER A 86 3.94 11.69 7.12
C SER A 86 3.33 12.57 8.20
N ARG A 87 2.18 12.17 8.74
CA ARG A 87 1.48 12.86 9.85
C ARG A 87 1.89 12.36 11.25
N GLY A 88 2.82 11.41 11.35
CA GLY A 88 3.26 10.85 12.63
C GLY A 88 2.13 10.15 13.40
N ARG A 89 1.23 9.46 12.69
CA ARG A 89 0.07 8.78 13.30
C ARG A 89 0.43 7.38 13.79
N PRO A 90 -0.16 6.92 14.93
CA PRO A 90 0.11 5.58 15.47
C PRO A 90 -0.41 4.46 14.56
N SER A 91 -1.43 4.75 13.74
CA SER A 91 -1.98 3.80 12.77
C SER A 91 -0.95 3.33 11.74
N ALA A 92 0.11 4.11 11.48
CA ALA A 92 1.18 3.75 10.57
C ALA A 92 1.92 2.47 11.00
N VAL A 93 2.05 2.23 12.31
CA VAL A 93 2.74 1.01 12.78
C VAL A 93 1.90 -0.23 12.47
N GLY A 94 0.60 -0.18 12.76
CA GLY A 94 -0.31 -1.31 12.51
C GLY A 94 -0.46 -1.59 11.02
N LEU A 95 -0.83 -0.57 10.24
CA LEU A 95 -1.11 -0.71 8.82
C LEU A 95 0.18 -0.95 8.01
N GLY A 96 1.29 -0.31 8.37
CA GLY A 96 2.60 -0.57 7.77
C GLY A 96 3.08 -2.01 8.00
N ARG A 97 2.90 -2.58 9.20
CA ARG A 97 3.24 -3.99 9.47
C ARG A 97 2.38 -4.95 8.64
N PHE A 98 1.08 -4.68 8.54
CA PHE A 98 0.17 -5.48 7.73
C PHE A 98 0.60 -5.48 6.25
N LEU A 99 0.84 -4.29 5.68
CA LEU A 99 1.28 -4.16 4.29
C LEU A 99 2.66 -4.77 4.04
N LEU A 100 3.57 -4.71 5.03
CA LEU A 100 4.87 -5.39 4.96
C LEU A 100 4.71 -6.90 4.83
N ILE A 101 3.86 -7.53 5.65
CA ILE A 101 3.60 -8.97 5.58
C ILE A 101 3.09 -9.36 4.19
N ILE A 102 2.16 -8.57 3.64
CA ILE A 102 1.65 -8.77 2.28
C ILE A 102 2.79 -8.72 1.25
N ILE A 103 3.64 -7.69 1.30
CA ILE A 103 4.81 -7.59 0.40
C ILE A 103 5.73 -8.81 0.55
N MET A 104 5.93 -9.29 1.78
CA MET A 104 6.78 -10.45 2.04
C MET A 104 6.22 -11.73 1.43
N ILE A 105 4.90 -11.93 1.49
CA ILE A 105 4.20 -13.09 0.93
C ILE A 105 4.22 -13.06 -0.61
N PHE A 106 3.80 -11.95 -1.21
CA PHE A 106 3.63 -11.88 -2.68
C PHE A 106 4.94 -11.76 -3.45
N SER A 107 5.99 -11.22 -2.82
CA SER A 107 7.29 -10.99 -3.48
C SER A 107 8.38 -11.93 -2.96
N PHE A 108 8.02 -13.10 -2.43
CA PHE A 108 9.00 -14.07 -1.94
C PHE A 108 9.97 -14.52 -3.06
N PRO A 109 11.30 -14.58 -2.82
CA PRO A 109 12.00 -14.37 -1.54
C PRO A 109 12.48 -12.92 -1.30
N ILE A 110 12.57 -12.09 -2.35
CA ILE A 110 13.16 -10.74 -2.31
C ILE A 110 12.39 -9.85 -1.32
N GLY A 111 11.05 -9.89 -1.38
CA GLY A 111 10.17 -9.14 -0.49
C GLY A 111 10.32 -9.54 0.97
N THR A 112 10.67 -10.79 1.25
CA THR A 112 10.95 -11.26 2.62
C THR A 112 12.25 -10.66 3.17
N ILE A 113 13.31 -10.60 2.36
CA ILE A 113 14.59 -10.00 2.77
C ILE A 113 14.41 -8.51 3.05
N ILE A 114 13.82 -7.79 2.09
CA ILE A 114 13.55 -6.35 2.23
C ILE A 114 12.59 -6.10 3.40
N GLY A 115 11.53 -6.91 3.51
CA GLY A 115 10.54 -6.82 4.57
C GLY A 115 11.15 -7.00 5.96
N ALA A 116 12.03 -7.97 6.15
CA ALA A 116 12.72 -8.18 7.43
C ALA A 116 13.60 -6.98 7.83
N ILE A 117 14.32 -6.38 6.88
CA ILE A 117 15.15 -5.18 7.12
C ILE A 117 14.27 -3.99 7.51
N VAL A 118 13.19 -3.76 6.77
CA VAL A 118 12.27 -2.64 6.99
C VAL A 118 11.47 -2.83 8.28
N TRP A 119 11.09 -4.06 8.62
CA TRP A 119 10.40 -4.41 9.87
C TRP A 119 11.22 -4.03 11.10
N LYS A 120 12.53 -4.29 11.07
CA LYS A 120 13.45 -3.90 12.14
C LYS A 120 13.47 -2.37 12.34
N ARG A 121 13.42 -1.60 11.25
CA ARG A 121 13.35 -0.13 11.30
C ARG A 121 12.02 0.37 11.85
N PHE A 122 10.91 -0.24 11.42
CA PHE A 122 9.56 0.09 11.91
C PHE A 122 9.36 -0.21 13.40
N SER A 123 10.07 -1.22 13.90
CA SER A 123 10.00 -1.64 15.31
C SER A 123 11.03 -0.93 16.20
N HIS A 124 11.80 0.01 15.66
CA HIS A 124 12.75 0.78 16.46
C HIS A 124 12.01 1.73 17.41
N PRO A 125 12.40 1.85 18.69
CA PRO A 125 11.72 2.72 19.67
C PRO A 125 11.62 4.18 19.21
N ALA A 126 12.67 4.71 18.57
CA ALA A 126 12.66 6.07 18.02
C ALA A 126 11.61 6.27 16.91
N ALA A 127 11.38 5.26 16.07
CA ALA A 127 10.36 5.31 15.02
C ALA A 127 8.95 5.25 15.63
N GLN A 128 8.74 4.40 16.63
CA GLN A 128 7.46 4.25 17.31
C GLN A 128 7.07 5.50 18.11
N LYS A 129 8.03 6.10 18.84
CA LYS A 129 7.88 7.41 19.50
C LYS A 129 7.51 8.50 18.49
N TYR A 130 8.21 8.57 17.35
CA TYR A 130 7.91 9.55 16.30
C TYR A 130 6.51 9.39 15.72
N LEU A 131 6.00 8.16 15.64
CA LEU A 131 4.64 7.86 15.20
C LEU A 131 3.59 8.00 16.32
N ASN A 132 3.97 8.50 17.51
CA ASN A 132 3.11 8.55 18.70
C ASN A 132 2.46 7.18 19.03
N TYR A 133 3.16 6.08 18.75
CA TYR A 133 2.68 4.71 18.98
C TYR A 133 2.98 4.23 20.41
N ILE A 134 4.07 4.72 21.00
CA ILE A 134 4.54 4.48 22.38
C ILE A 134 4.96 5.82 22.97
#